data_AF-A0A1R1Y6A1-F1
#
_entry.id   AF-A0A1R1Y6A1-F1
#
_cell.length_a   1.000
_cell.length_b   1.000
_cell.length_c   1.000
_cell.angle_alpha   90.00
_cell.angle_beta   90.00
_cell.angle_gamma   90.00
#
_symmetry.space_group_name_H-M   'P 1'
#
loop_
_entity.id
_entity.type
_entity.pdbx_description
1 polymer ?
#
loop_
_entity_poly.entity_id
_entity_poly.type
_entity_poly.pdbx_seq_one_letter_code
_entity_poly.pdbx_strand_id
1 'polypeptide(L)'
;MLIERLISHADISSSNYEKLCQAYGQVSSVAIEINESKRRLEQQDMVRQLVLSSNKLLEKIGKSLSLNSVLSKSGELHLLKIVSKSNRLSSVISEKTANSYPEKSKSIGSSKSSSINSDESLSERFEFEQSYETIEAKLMKTNFSVFLLNGMLMLCKIDDKSYTVLSIYPLETKMEPASLIENGSQLRVVDEECILYFSDSNLDYLNEWKESINSRFENYF
;
A
#
# COMPACT_ATOMS: atom_id res chain seq x y z
N MET A 1 -29.12 22.37 -6.01
CA MET A 1 -28.93 23.72 -5.42
C MET A 1 -29.97 24.74 -5.88
N LEU A 2 -30.09 25.11 -7.17
CA LEU A 2 -31.06 26.14 -7.59
C LEU A 2 -32.53 25.66 -7.49
N ILE A 3 -32.83 24.45 -7.97
CA ILE A 3 -34.21 23.90 -7.95
C ILE A 3 -34.68 23.67 -6.50
N GLU A 4 -33.81 23.18 -5.61
CA GLU A 4 -34.14 23.04 -4.18
C GLU A 4 -34.54 24.38 -3.54
N ARG A 5 -33.83 25.46 -3.87
CA ARG A 5 -34.17 26.82 -3.40
C ARG A 5 -35.50 27.31 -3.98
N LEU A 6 -35.84 26.95 -5.21
CA LEU A 6 -37.13 27.28 -5.80
C LEU A 6 -38.27 26.51 -5.13
N ILE A 7 -38.06 25.21 -4.88
CA ILE A 7 -39.02 24.36 -4.14
C ILE A 7 -39.28 24.92 -2.75
N SER A 8 -38.25 25.35 -2.03
CA SER A 8 -38.40 25.86 -0.66
C SER A 8 -39.20 27.17 -0.55
N HIS A 9 -39.42 27.88 -1.66
CA HIS A 9 -40.19 29.12 -1.71
C HIS A 9 -41.47 28.99 -2.56
N ALA A 10 -41.74 27.82 -3.14
CA ALA A 10 -42.93 27.58 -3.93
C ALA A 10 -44.11 27.17 -3.03
N ASP A 11 -45.31 27.64 -3.38
CA ASP A 11 -46.54 27.25 -2.69
C ASP A 11 -46.85 25.76 -2.97
N ILE A 12 -46.98 24.97 -1.90
CA ILE A 12 -47.19 23.52 -1.92
C ILE A 12 -48.46 23.15 -2.68
N SER A 13 -49.49 24.00 -2.66
CA SER A 13 -50.74 23.75 -3.37
C SER A 13 -50.68 24.06 -4.87
N SER A 14 -49.57 24.62 -5.36
CA SER A 14 -49.43 25.02 -6.76
C SER A 14 -49.01 23.85 -7.68
N SER A 15 -49.56 23.79 -8.89
CA SER A 15 -49.07 22.86 -9.94
C SER A 15 -47.58 23.07 -10.27
N ASN A 16 -47.08 24.29 -10.03
CA ASN A 16 -45.67 24.61 -10.21
C ASN A 16 -44.78 23.89 -9.18
N TYR A 17 -45.24 23.72 -7.94
CA TYR A 17 -44.52 22.96 -6.93
C TYR A 17 -44.32 21.51 -7.35
N GLU A 18 -45.37 20.84 -7.83
CA GLU A 18 -45.28 19.46 -8.32
C GLU A 18 -44.30 19.33 -9.49
N LYS A 19 -44.37 20.24 -10.48
CA LYS A 19 -43.44 20.27 -11.60
C LYS A 19 -41.99 20.51 -11.16
N LEU A 20 -41.76 21.37 -10.17
CA LEU A 20 -40.44 21.63 -9.61
C LEU A 20 -39.89 20.41 -8.88
N CYS A 21 -40.72 19.71 -8.09
CA CYS A 21 -40.34 18.47 -7.42
C CYS A 21 -39.99 17.36 -8.44
N GLN A 22 -40.77 17.23 -9.51
CA GLN A 22 -40.48 16.27 -10.58
C GLN A 22 -39.16 16.61 -11.29
N ALA A 23 -38.96 17.88 -11.66
CA ALA A 23 -37.72 18.34 -12.28
C ALA A 23 -36.51 18.14 -11.36
N TYR A 24 -36.67 18.38 -10.05
CA TYR A 24 -35.63 18.10 -9.06
C TYR A 24 -35.27 16.62 -9.02
N GLY A 25 -36.26 15.73 -8.97
CA GLY A 25 -36.02 14.29 -8.98
C GLY A 25 -35.23 13.82 -10.20
N GLN A 26 -35.60 14.31 -11.40
CA GLN A 26 -34.90 14.00 -12.64
C GLN A 26 -33.45 14.51 -12.64
N VAL A 27 -33.24 15.79 -12.28
CA VAL A 27 -31.91 16.40 -12.25
C VAL A 27 -31.02 15.74 -11.19
N SER A 28 -31.59 15.43 -10.02
CA SER A 28 -30.87 14.75 -8.94
C SER A 28 -30.40 13.35 -9.38
N SER A 29 -31.28 12.58 -10.02
CA SER A 29 -30.92 11.25 -10.54
C SER A 29 -29.78 11.33 -11.56
N VAL A 30 -29.84 12.26 -12.52
CA VAL A 30 -28.78 12.45 -13.52
C VAL A 30 -27.47 12.92 -12.87
N ALA A 31 -27.54 13.82 -11.90
CA ALA A 31 -26.37 14.29 -11.18
C ALA A 31 -25.68 13.17 -10.37
N ILE A 32 -26.45 12.29 -9.74
CA ILE A 32 -25.94 11.10 -9.06
C ILE A 32 -25.22 10.18 -10.06
N GLU A 33 -25.82 9.91 -11.21
CA GLU A 33 -25.21 9.07 -12.25
C GLU A 33 -23.90 9.65 -12.78
N ILE A 34 -23.86 10.96 -13.05
CA ILE A 34 -22.66 11.65 -13.51
C ILE A 34 -21.56 11.60 -12.45
N ASN A 35 -21.89 11.89 -11.19
CA ASN A 35 -20.92 11.85 -10.09
C ASN A 35 -20.36 10.44 -9.89
N GLU A 36 -21.22 9.44 -9.97
CA GLU A 36 -20.84 8.04 -9.84
C GLU A 36 -19.97 7.58 -11.02
N SER A 37 -20.31 7.97 -12.24
CA SER A 37 -19.51 7.71 -13.44
C SER A 37 -18.11 8.35 -13.34
N LYS A 38 -18.05 9.61 -12.92
CA LYS A 38 -16.80 10.32 -12.65
C LYS A 38 -15.96 9.61 -11.60
N ARG A 39 -16.57 9.21 -10.47
CA ARG A 39 -15.88 8.48 -9.39
C ARG A 39 -15.23 7.19 -9.91
N ARG A 40 -15.94 6.42 -10.74
CA ARG A 40 -15.41 5.19 -11.35
C ARG A 40 -14.23 5.47 -12.27
N LEU A 41 -14.32 6.52 -13.11
CA LEU A 41 -13.22 6.91 -13.99
C LEU A 41 -11.97 7.34 -13.21
N GLU A 42 -12.14 8.11 -12.13
CA GLU A 42 -11.03 8.53 -11.27
C GLU A 42 -10.38 7.33 -10.56
N GLN A 43 -11.18 6.39 -10.06
CA GLN A 43 -10.67 5.15 -9.47
C GLN A 43 -9.93 4.29 -10.50
N GLN A 44 -10.46 4.16 -11.71
CA GLN A 44 -9.81 3.40 -12.78
C GLN A 44 -8.49 4.04 -13.21
N ASP A 45 -8.43 5.36 -13.32
CA ASP A 45 -7.18 6.08 -13.63
C ASP A 45 -6.15 5.89 -12.50
N MET A 46 -6.56 5.99 -11.24
CA MET A 46 -5.70 5.72 -10.09
C MET A 46 -5.13 4.30 -10.12
N VAL A 47 -5.97 3.27 -10.31
CA VAL A 47 -5.52 1.87 -10.43
C VAL A 47 -4.56 1.71 -11.60
N ARG A 48 -4.84 2.34 -12.75
CA ARG A 48 -3.95 2.31 -13.90
C ARG A 48 -2.57 2.89 -13.56
N GLN A 49 -2.51 4.03 -12.88
CA GLN A 49 -1.24 4.65 -12.49
C GLN A 49 -0.46 3.79 -11.47
N LEU A 50 -1.17 3.18 -10.51
CA LEU A 50 -0.57 2.24 -9.55
C LEU A 50 0.01 1.01 -10.26
N VAL A 51 -0.70 0.42 -11.22
CA VAL A 51 -0.23 -0.72 -12.01
C VAL A 51 1.03 -0.33 -12.81
N LEU A 52 0.99 0.81 -13.51
CA LEU A 52 2.13 1.27 -14.31
C LEU A 52 3.39 1.52 -13.47
N SER A 53 3.25 2.10 -12.28
CA SER A 53 4.38 2.37 -11.38
C SER A 53 4.86 1.12 -10.63
N SER A 54 4.01 0.10 -10.45
CA SER A 54 4.35 -1.12 -9.70
C SER A 54 4.95 -2.25 -10.52
N ASN A 55 4.87 -2.24 -11.86
CA ASN A 55 5.30 -3.37 -12.71
C ASN A 55 6.66 -3.98 -12.36
N LYS A 56 7.71 -3.16 -12.17
CA LYS A 56 9.05 -3.64 -11.80
C LYS A 56 9.11 -4.31 -10.43
N LEU A 57 8.26 -3.88 -9.49
CA LEU A 57 8.16 -4.48 -8.16
C LEU A 57 7.35 -5.77 -8.20
N LEU A 58 6.26 -5.79 -8.98
CA LEU A 58 5.42 -6.96 -9.20
C LEU A 58 6.18 -8.12 -9.86
N GLU A 59 7.00 -7.82 -10.87
CA GLU A 59 7.88 -8.81 -11.50
C GLU A 59 8.83 -9.46 -10.49
N LYS A 60 9.40 -8.67 -9.56
CA LYS A 60 10.31 -9.19 -8.51
C LYS A 60 9.62 -10.13 -7.53
N ILE A 61 8.34 -9.93 -7.25
CA ILE A 61 7.55 -10.78 -6.35
C ILE A 61 6.74 -11.85 -7.10
N GLY A 62 6.92 -11.97 -8.42
CA GLY A 62 6.21 -12.96 -9.24
C GLY A 62 4.69 -12.79 -9.28
N LYS A 63 4.18 -11.57 -9.05
CA LYS A 63 2.75 -11.24 -9.10
C LYS A 63 2.45 -10.37 -10.32
N SER A 64 1.17 -10.26 -10.66
CA SER A 64 0.68 -9.29 -11.64
C SER A 64 -0.60 -8.65 -11.11
N LEU A 65 -0.85 -7.40 -11.50
CA LEU A 65 -2.13 -6.76 -11.27
C LEU A 65 -2.88 -6.56 -12.59
N SER A 66 -4.18 -6.81 -12.54
CA SER A 66 -5.08 -6.45 -13.63
C SER A 66 -5.42 -4.96 -13.56
N LEU A 67 -5.67 -4.33 -14.71
CA LEU A 67 -6.25 -2.98 -14.76
C LEU A 67 -7.67 -2.93 -14.17
N ASN A 68 -8.34 -4.09 -14.07
CA ASN A 68 -9.66 -4.24 -13.46
C ASN A 68 -9.58 -4.56 -11.96
N SER A 69 -8.42 -4.38 -11.33
CA SER A 69 -8.26 -4.61 -9.90
C SER A 69 -9.14 -3.65 -9.11
N VAL A 70 -9.74 -4.14 -8.02
CA VAL A 70 -10.69 -3.37 -7.20
C VAL A 70 -9.94 -2.75 -6.02
N LEU A 71 -9.92 -1.42 -5.98
CA LEU A 71 -9.37 -0.68 -4.84
C LEU A 71 -10.31 -0.82 -3.64
N SER A 72 -9.89 -1.58 -2.63
CA SER A 72 -10.68 -1.85 -1.43
C SER A 72 -10.63 -0.68 -0.44
N LYS A 73 -9.44 -0.11 -0.21
CA LYS A 73 -9.25 1.07 0.65
C LYS A 73 -8.03 1.86 0.22
N SER A 74 -8.08 3.17 0.38
CA SER A 74 -6.96 4.07 0.18
C SER A 74 -6.95 5.16 1.25
N GLY A 75 -5.77 5.61 1.63
CA GLY A 75 -5.62 6.74 2.54
C GLY A 75 -4.20 6.87 3.07
N GLU A 76 -3.96 7.91 3.86
CA GLU A 76 -2.64 8.15 4.44
C GLU A 76 -2.51 7.38 5.75
N LEU A 77 -1.34 6.80 5.99
CA LEU A 77 -0.96 6.19 7.26
C LEU A 77 0.48 6.55 7.59
N HIS A 78 0.76 6.81 8.86
CA HIS A 78 2.12 6.99 9.34
C HIS A 78 2.71 5.60 9.63
N LEU A 79 3.60 5.14 8.75
CA LEU A 79 4.39 3.96 9.04
C LEU A 79 5.35 4.33 10.18
N LEU A 80 5.52 3.42 11.15
CA LEU A 80 6.42 3.56 12.29
C LEU A 80 7.63 2.63 12.17
N LYS A 81 7.36 1.38 11.81
CA LYS A 81 8.35 0.31 11.89
C LYS A 81 8.03 -0.79 10.88
N ILE A 82 9.08 -1.35 10.30
CA ILE A 82 9.03 -2.59 9.52
C ILE A 82 9.95 -3.61 10.22
N VAL A 83 9.47 -4.83 10.38
CA VAL A 83 10.27 -5.98 10.82
C VAL A 83 10.27 -7.01 9.71
N SER A 84 11.42 -7.48 9.25
CA SER A 84 11.53 -8.41 8.13
C SER A 84 12.50 -9.55 8.39
N LYS A 85 12.22 -10.72 7.79
CA LYS A 85 13.05 -11.92 7.90
C LYS A 85 14.31 -11.89 7.01
N SER A 86 14.41 -10.96 6.06
CA SER A 86 15.45 -10.95 5.03
C SER A 86 16.10 -9.58 4.82
N ASN A 87 17.41 -9.57 4.55
CA ASN A 87 18.22 -8.40 4.16
C ASN A 87 17.76 -7.72 2.84
N ARG A 88 16.69 -8.20 2.17
CA ARG A 88 16.19 -7.65 0.90
C ARG A 88 15.66 -6.21 1.01
N LEU A 89 15.29 -5.74 2.21
CA LEU A 89 14.74 -4.40 2.44
C LEU A 89 15.76 -3.26 2.31
N SER A 90 17.06 -3.56 2.35
CA SER A 90 18.13 -2.56 2.32
C SER A 90 18.28 -1.83 0.96
N SER A 91 17.78 -2.42 -0.13
CA SER A 91 17.96 -1.88 -1.49
C SER A 91 16.88 -0.92 -1.99
N VAL A 92 15.67 -0.92 -1.40
CA VAL A 92 14.53 -0.18 -1.98
C VAL A 92 14.38 1.24 -1.39
N ILE A 93 14.92 1.49 -0.19
CA ILE A 93 14.65 2.74 0.55
C ILE A 93 15.93 3.56 0.85
N SER A 94 17.09 3.12 0.36
CA SER A 94 18.38 3.78 0.63
C SER A 94 18.82 4.78 -0.45
N GLU A 95 18.11 4.91 -1.57
CA GLU A 95 18.45 5.87 -2.63
C GLU A 95 17.45 7.04 -2.65
N LYS A 96 17.96 8.26 -2.37
CA LYS A 96 17.32 9.60 -2.50
C LYS A 96 16.79 10.31 -1.23
N THR A 97 17.48 10.17 -0.09
CA THR A 97 17.40 11.20 0.98
C THR A 97 18.77 11.62 1.54
N ALA A 98 19.87 11.40 0.80
CA ALA A 98 21.19 11.94 1.15
C ALA A 98 21.68 12.90 0.06
N ASN A 99 21.77 14.18 0.40
CA ASN A 99 22.46 15.20 -0.39
C ASN A 99 23.92 14.78 -0.62
N SER A 100 24.30 14.70 -1.90
CA SER A 100 25.64 14.31 -2.35
C SER A 100 26.66 15.44 -2.16
N TYR A 101 27.70 15.19 -1.37
CA TYR A 101 29.02 15.81 -1.56
C TYR A 101 29.93 14.79 -2.24
N PRO A 102 30.75 15.17 -3.24
CA PRO A 102 31.63 14.23 -3.92
C PRO A 102 32.94 14.06 -3.14
N GLU A 103 33.19 12.86 -2.61
CA GLU A 103 34.52 12.46 -2.15
C GLU A 103 35.34 11.87 -3.31
N LYS A 104 36.60 12.33 -3.39
CA LYS A 104 37.60 11.90 -4.36
C LYS A 104 38.13 10.50 -4.02
N SER A 105 38.00 9.61 -4.98
CA SER A 105 38.65 8.30 -5.04
C SER A 105 40.17 8.40 -5.16
N LYS A 106 40.89 7.57 -4.40
CA LYS A 106 42.25 7.10 -4.72
C LYS A 106 42.33 5.58 -4.56
N SER A 107 42.66 4.94 -5.67
CA SER A 107 43.05 3.53 -5.82
C SER A 107 44.49 3.27 -5.37
N ILE A 108 44.81 2.00 -5.07
CA ILE A 108 45.95 1.18 -5.58
C ILE A 108 46.26 0.05 -4.58
N GLY A 109 46.48 -1.18 -5.07
CA GLY A 109 47.36 -2.15 -4.39
C GLY A 109 46.99 -3.63 -4.50
N SER A 110 47.64 -4.31 -5.44
CA SER A 110 47.66 -5.76 -5.69
C SER A 110 48.32 -6.60 -4.59
N SER A 111 48.04 -7.91 -4.52
CA SER A 111 49.05 -9.00 -4.67
C SER A 111 48.45 -10.41 -4.55
N LYS A 112 48.99 -11.32 -5.38
CA LYS A 112 48.79 -12.78 -5.41
C LYS A 112 49.62 -13.49 -4.34
N SER A 113 49.17 -14.66 -3.87
CA SER A 113 50.05 -15.83 -3.63
C SER A 113 49.26 -17.14 -3.44
N SER A 114 49.86 -18.20 -3.95
CA SER A 114 49.46 -19.62 -4.05
C SER A 114 49.83 -20.49 -2.84
N SER A 115 49.13 -21.61 -2.62
CA SER A 115 49.55 -22.93 -2.02
C SER A 115 48.29 -23.82 -2.02
N ILE A 116 48.10 -24.96 -2.71
CA ILE A 116 48.71 -26.32 -2.75
C ILE A 116 48.66 -27.11 -1.44
N ASN A 117 47.71 -28.06 -1.44
CA ASN A 117 47.57 -29.41 -0.83
C ASN A 117 47.59 -29.62 0.69
N SER A 118 46.51 -30.22 1.20
CA SER A 118 46.58 -31.56 1.84
C SER A 118 45.21 -32.23 1.92
N ASP A 119 45.26 -33.51 1.58
CA ASP A 119 44.23 -34.54 1.58
C ASP A 119 43.90 -34.95 3.02
N GLU A 120 42.66 -34.83 3.46
CA GLU A 120 42.21 -35.34 4.77
C GLU A 120 40.73 -35.80 4.72
N SER A 121 40.59 -37.12 4.71
CA SER A 121 39.54 -37.93 5.34
C SER A 121 38.09 -37.44 5.28
N LEU A 122 37.32 -38.11 4.42
CA LEU A 122 35.86 -38.22 4.44
C LEU A 122 35.39 -38.81 5.78
N SER A 123 35.01 -37.93 6.71
CA SER A 123 34.02 -38.24 7.73
C SER A 123 32.75 -37.49 7.34
N GLU A 124 31.68 -38.24 7.05
CA GLU A 124 30.33 -37.71 6.85
C GLU A 124 29.84 -37.09 8.17
N ARG A 125 30.24 -35.84 8.39
CA ARG A 125 29.67 -34.97 9.41
C ARG A 125 28.48 -34.29 8.76
N PHE A 126 27.28 -34.79 9.06
CA PHE A 126 26.04 -34.07 8.82
C PHE A 126 26.04 -32.80 9.68
N GLU A 127 26.69 -31.75 9.18
CA GLU A 127 26.55 -30.40 9.72
C GLU A 127 25.17 -29.89 9.29
N PHE A 128 24.19 -30.09 10.17
CA PHE A 128 22.89 -29.47 10.08
C PHE A 128 23.09 -27.98 10.42
N GLU A 129 23.59 -27.20 9.45
CA GLU A 129 23.62 -25.74 9.55
C GLU A 129 22.17 -25.23 9.60
N GLN A 130 21.63 -25.07 10.81
CA GLN A 130 20.48 -24.22 11.02
C GLN A 130 20.93 -22.78 10.73
N SER A 131 20.72 -22.34 9.50
CA SER A 131 20.85 -20.93 9.14
C SER A 131 19.80 -20.15 9.95
N TYR A 132 20.23 -19.48 11.02
CA TYR A 132 19.36 -18.59 11.76
C TYR A 132 18.99 -17.40 10.87
N GLU A 133 17.70 -17.27 10.53
CA GLU A 133 17.19 -16.09 9.83
C GLU A 133 17.44 -14.85 10.69
N THR A 134 18.21 -13.90 10.15
CA THR A 134 18.46 -12.62 10.84
C THR A 134 17.26 -11.71 10.66
N ILE A 135 16.59 -11.39 11.77
CA ILE A 135 15.45 -10.47 11.77
C ILE A 135 15.97 -9.03 11.84
N GLU A 136 15.66 -8.21 10.84
CA GLU A 136 15.98 -6.79 10.81
C GLU A 136 14.74 -5.96 11.18
N ALA A 137 14.92 -4.98 12.06
CA ALA A 137 13.88 -4.03 12.43
C ALA A 137 14.31 -2.61 12.03
N LYS A 138 13.55 -1.98 11.13
CA LYS A 138 13.82 -0.63 10.63
C LYS A 138 12.73 0.34 11.10
N LEU A 139 13.14 1.41 11.78
CA LEU A 139 12.27 2.51 12.17
C LEU A 139 12.11 3.46 10.98
N MET A 140 10.88 3.69 10.55
CA MET A 140 10.51 4.58 9.46
C MET A 140 9.46 5.48 10.05
N LYS A 141 9.74 6.75 10.36
CA LYS A 141 8.71 7.68 10.88
C LYS A 141 8.27 8.56 9.73
N THR A 142 7.41 8.04 8.87
CA THR A 142 7.06 8.69 7.60
C THR A 142 5.63 8.39 7.19
N ASN A 143 4.94 9.40 6.69
CA ASN A 143 3.61 9.26 6.11
C ASN A 143 3.71 8.67 4.70
N PHE A 144 2.87 7.69 4.42
CA PHE A 144 2.72 7.12 3.08
C PHE A 144 1.26 7.15 2.67
N SER A 145 1.03 7.30 1.38
CA SER A 145 -0.27 6.99 0.79
C SER A 145 -0.36 5.49 0.61
N VAL A 146 -1.27 4.85 1.34
CA VAL A 146 -1.45 3.41 1.39
C VAL A 146 -2.65 3.02 0.56
N PHE A 147 -2.50 1.98 -0.26
CA PHE A 147 -3.56 1.42 -1.08
C PHE A 147 -3.70 -0.07 -0.82
N LEU A 148 -4.92 -0.52 -0.53
CA LEU A 148 -5.28 -1.93 -0.45
C LEU A 148 -6.00 -2.31 -1.74
N LEU A 149 -5.31 -3.07 -2.59
CA LEU A 149 -5.76 -3.43 -3.93
C LEU A 149 -5.59 -4.93 -4.14
N ASN A 150 -6.70 -5.63 -4.36
CA ASN A 150 -6.70 -7.07 -4.56
C ASN A 150 -5.95 -7.88 -3.48
N GLY A 151 -6.07 -7.46 -2.23
CA GLY A 151 -5.36 -8.07 -1.11
C GLY A 151 -3.87 -7.71 -1.00
N MET A 152 -3.33 -6.94 -1.94
CA MET A 152 -1.99 -6.35 -1.82
C MET A 152 -2.06 -4.99 -1.13
N LEU A 153 -1.16 -4.75 -0.18
CA LEU A 153 -0.93 -3.44 0.42
C LEU A 153 0.22 -2.74 -0.29
N MET A 154 -0.02 -1.57 -0.86
CA MET A 154 0.97 -0.77 -1.56
C MET A 154 1.28 0.49 -0.77
N LEU A 155 2.57 0.78 -0.56
CA LEU A 155 3.03 2.04 0.00
C LEU A 155 3.50 2.94 -1.14
N CYS A 156 2.93 4.13 -1.22
CA CYS A 156 3.19 5.07 -2.30
C CYS A 156 3.58 6.45 -1.77
N LYS A 157 4.27 7.21 -2.63
CA LYS A 157 4.34 8.67 -2.56
C LYS A 157 3.50 9.25 -3.69
N ILE A 158 2.83 10.37 -3.40
CA ILE A 158 2.03 11.12 -4.38
C ILE A 158 2.75 12.43 -4.66
N ASP A 159 3.16 12.62 -5.91
CA ASP A 159 3.82 13.84 -6.39
C ASP A 159 3.00 14.39 -7.57
N ASP A 160 2.44 15.60 -7.47
CA ASP A 160 1.72 16.29 -8.56
C ASP A 160 0.72 15.41 -9.35
N LYS A 161 -0.06 14.59 -8.62
CA LYS A 161 -1.04 13.59 -9.14
C LYS A 161 -0.46 12.33 -9.76
N SER A 162 0.85 12.12 -9.68
CA SER A 162 1.49 10.85 -10.02
C SER A 162 1.66 9.99 -8.78
N TYR A 163 1.41 8.69 -8.91
CA TYR A 163 1.62 7.71 -7.86
C TYR A 163 2.94 6.97 -8.10
N THR A 164 3.85 7.05 -7.13
CA THR A 164 5.09 6.26 -7.14
C THR A 164 4.98 5.17 -6.09
N VAL A 165 4.80 3.92 -6.54
CA VAL A 165 4.79 2.74 -5.64
C VAL A 165 6.21 2.45 -5.18
N LEU A 166 6.41 2.44 -3.86
CA LEU A 166 7.69 2.19 -3.22
C LEU A 166 7.82 0.73 -2.78
N SER A 167 6.76 0.18 -2.20
CA SER A 167 6.73 -1.18 -1.68
C SER A 167 5.37 -1.83 -1.90
N ILE A 168 5.36 -3.15 -2.07
CA ILE A 168 4.16 -3.97 -2.24
C ILE A 168 4.24 -5.16 -1.30
N TYR A 169 3.17 -5.41 -0.56
CA TYR A 169 3.03 -6.50 0.40
C TYR A 169 1.79 -7.32 0.04
N PRO A 170 1.93 -8.54 -0.49
CA PRO A 170 0.79 -9.34 -0.97
C PRO A 170 -0.22 -9.79 0.09
N LEU A 171 0.11 -9.65 1.37
CA LEU A 171 -0.72 -10.07 2.50
C LEU A 171 -1.22 -11.51 2.31
N GLU A 172 -0.30 -12.46 2.12
CA GLU A 172 -0.66 -13.86 1.84
C GLU A 172 -1.23 -14.59 3.07
N THR A 173 -1.01 -14.02 4.26
CA THR A 173 -1.48 -14.57 5.54
C THR A 173 -3.01 -14.61 5.60
N LYS A 174 -3.60 -15.82 5.55
CA LYS A 174 -5.06 -15.99 5.46
C LYS A 174 -5.85 -15.60 6.71
N MET A 175 -5.27 -15.74 7.89
CA MET A 175 -5.97 -15.52 9.16
C MET A 175 -5.57 -14.17 9.76
N GLU A 176 -6.50 -13.21 9.76
CA GLU A 176 -6.43 -11.90 10.45
C GLU A 176 -5.03 -11.24 10.44
N PRO A 177 -4.48 -10.89 9.27
CA PRO A 177 -3.16 -10.27 9.21
C PRO A 177 -3.12 -8.90 9.90
N ALA A 178 -4.26 -8.22 10.08
CA ALA A 178 -4.30 -6.91 10.74
C ALA A 178 -4.88 -7.01 12.17
N SER A 179 -4.18 -6.41 13.13
CA SER A 179 -4.66 -6.24 14.50
C SER A 179 -4.26 -4.89 15.08
N LEU A 180 -5.07 -4.37 16.01
CA LEU A 180 -4.71 -3.17 16.77
C LEU A 180 -3.92 -3.57 18.02
N ILE A 181 -2.86 -2.83 18.32
CA ILE A 181 -2.00 -3.02 19.50
C ILE A 181 -1.85 -1.71 20.28
N GLU A 182 -1.14 -1.76 21.42
CA GLU A 182 -0.87 -0.58 22.27
C GLU A 182 -2.14 0.22 22.59
N ASN A 183 -3.14 -0.46 23.14
CA ASN A 183 -4.47 0.10 23.46
C ASN A 183 -5.19 0.73 22.26
N GLY A 184 -4.89 0.25 21.04
CA GLY A 184 -5.54 0.72 19.81
C GLY A 184 -4.73 1.73 19.01
N SER A 185 -3.67 2.32 19.58
CA SER A 185 -2.93 3.43 18.95
C SER A 185 -2.10 3.03 17.72
N GLN A 186 -1.88 1.72 17.51
CA GLN A 186 -1.13 1.23 16.36
C GLN A 186 -1.85 0.08 15.66
N LEU A 187 -1.75 0.08 14.34
CA LEU A 187 -2.18 -1.01 13.47
C LEU A 187 -0.97 -1.87 13.11
N ARG A 188 -0.98 -3.13 13.55
CA ARG A 188 -0.01 -4.15 13.17
C ARG A 188 -0.56 -4.93 11.98
N VAL A 189 0.20 -5.00 10.89
CA VAL A 189 -0.11 -5.80 9.71
C VAL A 189 0.98 -6.85 9.53
N VAL A 190 0.60 -8.12 9.50
CA VAL A 190 1.48 -9.27 9.35
C VAL A 190 1.36 -9.81 7.94
N ASP A 191 2.50 -9.93 7.28
CA ASP A 191 2.67 -10.66 6.04
C ASP A 191 3.65 -11.82 6.26
N GLU A 192 3.82 -12.68 5.26
CA GLU A 192 4.73 -13.84 5.35
C GLU A 192 6.18 -13.42 5.63
N GLU A 193 6.62 -12.34 4.97
CA GLU A 193 8.01 -11.87 4.97
C GLU A 193 8.27 -10.71 5.95
N CYS A 194 7.21 -10.03 6.40
CA CYS A 194 7.39 -8.83 7.22
C CYS A 194 6.20 -8.52 8.14
N ILE A 195 6.44 -7.63 9.11
CA ILE A 195 5.43 -7.03 9.96
C ILE A 195 5.55 -5.52 9.84
N LEU A 196 4.45 -4.87 9.50
CA LEU A 196 4.31 -3.43 9.38
C LEU A 196 3.57 -2.88 10.60
N TYR A 197 4.04 -1.75 11.11
CA TYR A 197 3.40 -1.03 12.20
C TYR A 197 3.04 0.37 11.73
N PHE A 198 1.75 0.67 11.71
CA PHE A 198 1.21 1.99 11.37
C PHE A 198 0.61 2.66 12.59
N SER A 199 0.56 3.99 12.56
CA SER A 199 -0.14 4.81 13.54
C SER A 199 -0.99 5.85 12.84
N ASP A 200 -2.06 6.28 13.50
CA ASP A 200 -2.83 7.46 13.15
C ASP A 200 -3.37 8.09 14.45
N SER A 201 -3.64 9.39 14.42
CA SER A 201 -4.33 10.09 15.50
C SER A 201 -5.78 9.62 15.69
N ASN A 202 -6.41 9.10 14.63
CA ASN A 202 -7.78 8.63 14.62
C ASN A 202 -7.85 7.11 14.79
N LEU A 203 -8.31 6.65 15.97
CA LEU A 203 -8.49 5.24 16.31
C LEU A 203 -9.49 4.54 15.38
N ASP A 204 -10.63 5.18 15.10
CA ASP A 204 -11.69 4.61 14.27
C ASP A 204 -11.17 4.36 12.86
N TYR A 205 -10.36 5.28 12.35
CA TYR A 205 -9.72 5.14 11.05
C TYR A 205 -8.74 3.95 10.98
N LEU A 206 -7.95 3.71 12.04
CA LEU A 206 -7.13 2.49 12.13
C LEU A 206 -7.98 1.22 12.21
N ASN A 207 -9.11 1.29 12.92
CA ASN A 207 -10.04 0.17 13.01
C ASN A 207 -10.67 -0.15 11.64
N GLU A 208 -11.06 0.85 10.86
CA GLU A 208 -11.55 0.65 9.49
C GLU A 208 -10.47 0.00 8.59
N TRP A 209 -9.21 0.38 8.75
CA TRP A 209 -8.09 -0.25 8.03
C TRP A 209 -7.92 -1.72 8.44
N LYS A 210 -7.97 -2.01 9.75
CA LYS A 210 -7.94 -3.39 10.27
C LYS A 210 -9.06 -4.23 9.63
N GLU A 211 -10.28 -3.73 9.67
CA GLU A 211 -11.45 -4.40 9.11
C GLU A 211 -11.29 -4.63 7.60
N SER A 212 -10.90 -3.61 6.85
CA SER A 212 -10.72 -3.71 5.39
C SER A 212 -9.62 -4.69 4.98
N ILE A 213 -8.51 -4.74 5.74
CA ILE A 213 -7.43 -5.69 5.50
C ILE A 213 -7.90 -7.12 5.82
N ASN A 214 -8.64 -7.31 6.92
CA ASN A 214 -9.09 -8.65 7.32
C ASN A 214 -10.21 -9.18 6.41
N SER A 215 -11.10 -8.32 5.90
CA SER A 215 -12.16 -8.69 4.97
C SER A 215 -11.72 -8.73 3.49
N ARG A 216 -10.43 -8.53 3.19
CA ARG A 216 -9.92 -8.44 1.80
C ARG A 216 -10.23 -9.67 0.94
N PHE A 217 -10.47 -10.84 1.54
CA PHE A 217 -10.82 -12.06 0.82
C PHE A 217 -12.33 -12.28 0.64
N GLU A 218 -13.17 -11.58 1.39
CA GLU A 218 -14.63 -11.74 1.32
C GLU A 218 -15.18 -11.24 -0.03
N ASN A 219 -14.47 -10.33 -0.69
CA ASN A 219 -14.89 -9.75 -1.97
C ASN A 219 -14.59 -10.64 -3.20
N TYR A 220 -14.03 -11.83 -3.04
CA TYR A 220 -13.63 -12.72 -4.14
C TYR A 220 -14.54 -13.93 -4.37
N PHE A 221 -15.52 -14.15 -3.49
CA PHE A 221 -16.47 -15.27 -3.56
C PHE A 221 -17.88 -14.75 -3.84
#